data_AF-F9ZMF0-F1
#
_entry.id   AF-F9ZMF0-F1
#
_cell.length_a   1.000
_cell.length_b   1.000
_cell.length_c   1.000
_cell.angle_alpha   90.00
_cell.angle_beta   90.00
_cell.angle_gamma   90.00
#
_symmetry.space_group_name_H-M   'P 1'
#
loop_
_entity.id
_entity.type
_entity.pdbx_description
1 polymer ?
#
loop_
_entity_poly.entity_id
_entity_poly.type
_entity_poly.pdbx_seq_one_letter_code
_entity_poly.pdbx_strand_id
1 'polypeptide(L)'
;MSSGRGYFSGFLISTLLMLIATFLVSSHAAPPFGLLLVITVCAGIATIAQIYFLLHIDISEHNIWNTVSLVAFIPLFVLTIGLTWWMFSQLYLRTMPPMPGMHG
;
A
#
# COMPACT_ATOMS: atom_id res chain seq x y z
N MET A 1 16.68 -6.97 27.14
CA MET A 1 17.86 -7.15 26.24
C MET A 1 17.57 -8.34 25.35
N SER A 2 17.88 -8.25 24.05
CA SER A 2 17.54 -9.18 22.95
C SER A 2 16.06 -9.07 22.51
N SER A 3 15.69 -8.55 21.34
CA SER A 3 16.40 -8.70 20.07
C SER A 3 16.07 -7.58 19.06
N GLY A 4 17.07 -6.75 18.75
CA GLY A 4 17.13 -6.01 17.47
C GLY A 4 16.92 -6.91 16.24
N ARG A 5 17.08 -8.23 16.41
CA ARG A 5 16.83 -9.29 15.43
C ARG A 5 15.37 -9.37 14.98
N GLY A 6 14.40 -9.02 15.83
CA GLY A 6 13.01 -8.91 15.42
C GLY A 6 12.87 -7.86 14.32
N TYR A 7 13.22 -6.61 14.64
CA TYR A 7 13.18 -5.47 13.71
C TYR A 7 13.91 -5.74 12.40
N PHE A 8 15.12 -6.30 12.50
CA PHE A 8 15.92 -6.61 11.33
C PHE A 8 15.27 -7.70 10.48
N SER A 9 14.69 -8.75 11.09
CA SER A 9 14.04 -9.84 10.34
C SER A 9 12.80 -9.37 9.57
N GLY A 10 11.97 -8.53 10.17
CA GLY A 10 10.79 -7.95 9.52
C GLY A 10 11.09 -7.04 8.35
N PHE A 11 12.07 -6.16 8.58
CA PHE A 11 12.60 -5.28 7.55
C PHE A 11 13.19 -6.10 6.39
N LEU A 12 14.02 -7.12 6.68
CA LEU A 12 14.59 -7.99 5.65
C LEU A 12 13.54 -8.75 4.85
N ILE A 13 12.49 -9.26 5.52
CA ILE A 13 11.37 -9.97 4.87
C ILE A 13 10.61 -9.03 3.94
N SER A 14 10.28 -7.82 4.40
CA SER A 14 9.58 -6.82 3.57
C SER A 14 10.44 -6.38 2.38
N THR A 15 11.74 -6.13 2.58
CA THR A 15 12.70 -5.81 1.51
C THR A 15 12.84 -6.94 0.50
N LEU A 16 12.91 -8.19 0.95
CA LEU A 16 12.97 -9.36 0.06
C LEU A 16 11.69 -9.52 -0.75
N LEU A 17 10.51 -9.38 -0.11
CA LEU A 17 9.23 -9.40 -0.83
C LEU A 17 9.17 -8.29 -1.89
N MET A 18 9.66 -7.09 -1.56
CA MET A 18 9.68 -5.96 -2.47
C MET A 18 10.59 -6.23 -3.68
N LEU A 19 11.78 -6.77 -3.46
CA LEU A 19 12.69 -7.20 -4.52
C LEU A 19 12.08 -8.28 -5.42
N ILE A 20 11.41 -9.27 -4.83
CA ILE A 20 10.73 -10.35 -5.57
C ILE A 20 9.58 -9.76 -6.41
N ALA A 21 8.76 -8.89 -5.83
CA ALA A 21 7.69 -8.21 -6.55
C ALA A 21 8.23 -7.42 -7.74
N THR A 22 9.28 -6.62 -7.54
CA THR A 22 9.92 -5.84 -8.61
C THR A 22 10.51 -6.73 -9.71
N PHE A 23 11.18 -7.82 -9.34
CA PHE A 23 11.76 -8.76 -10.30
C PHE A 23 10.68 -9.46 -11.14
N LEU A 24 9.57 -9.85 -10.50
CA LEU A 24 8.44 -10.49 -11.15
C LEU A 24 7.75 -9.55 -12.14
N VAL A 25 7.62 -8.27 -11.80
CA VAL A 25 7.13 -7.21 -12.69
C VAL A 25 8.06 -6.99 -13.88
N SER A 26 9.37 -6.92 -13.63
CA SER A 26 10.38 -6.69 -14.66
C SER A 26 10.47 -7.85 -15.65
N SER A 27 10.14 -9.07 -15.24
CA SER A 27 10.19 -10.26 -16.10
C SER A 27 8.99 -10.37 -17.05
N HIS A 28 7.93 -9.58 -16.85
CA HIS A 28 6.73 -9.49 -17.72
C HIS A 28 6.15 -10.86 -18.16
N ALA A 29 6.34 -11.90 -17.36
CA ALA A 29 6.06 -13.29 -17.75
C ALA A 29 4.58 -13.68 -17.61
N ALA A 30 3.70 -12.74 -17.22
CA ALA A 30 2.30 -13.00 -16.91
C ALA A 30 1.37 -11.98 -17.59
N PRO A 31 0.11 -12.37 -17.87
CA PRO A 31 -0.90 -11.45 -18.40
C PRO A 31 -1.11 -10.24 -17.47
N PRO A 32 -1.41 -9.04 -18.03
CA PRO A 32 -1.39 -7.76 -17.31
C PRO A 32 -2.31 -7.74 -16.08
N PHE A 33 -3.44 -8.47 -16.13
CA PHE A 33 -4.35 -8.59 -14.99
C PHE A 33 -3.77 -9.44 -13.84
N GLY A 34 -3.09 -10.55 -14.17
CA GLY A 34 -2.44 -11.41 -13.18
C GLY A 34 -1.27 -10.71 -12.50
N LEU A 35 -0.51 -9.93 -13.27
CA LEU A 35 0.61 -9.14 -12.76
C LEU A 35 0.13 -8.07 -11.76
N LEU A 36 -0.95 -7.35 -12.07
CA LEU A 36 -1.58 -6.40 -11.15
C LEU A 36 -1.98 -7.06 -9.81
N LEU A 37 -2.67 -8.20 -9.85
CA LEU A 37 -3.08 -8.89 -8.62
C LEU A 37 -1.87 -9.29 -7.76
N VAL A 38 -0.81 -9.83 -8.35
CA VAL A 38 0.37 -10.27 -7.61
C VAL A 38 1.09 -9.08 -6.96
N ILE A 39 1.20 -7.94 -7.67
CA ILE A 39 1.79 -6.73 -7.12
C ILE A 39 0.95 -6.20 -5.95
N THR A 40 -0.37 -6.12 -6.11
CA THR A 40 -1.26 -5.62 -5.05
C THR A 40 -1.16 -6.48 -3.80
N VAL A 41 -1.10 -7.81 -3.94
CA VAL A 41 -0.92 -8.73 -2.82
C VAL A 41 0.45 -8.54 -2.16
N CYS A 42 1.54 -8.46 -2.94
CA CYS A 42 2.87 -8.19 -2.40
C CYS A 42 2.94 -6.85 -1.66
N ALA A 43 2.36 -5.79 -2.22
CA ALA A 43 2.30 -4.47 -1.60
C ALA A 43 1.50 -4.51 -0.29
N GLY A 44 0.39 -5.24 -0.25
CA GLY A 44 -0.40 -5.46 0.96
C GLY A 44 0.41 -6.14 2.07
N ILE A 45 1.10 -7.23 1.75
CA ILE A 45 1.92 -7.95 2.73
C ILE A 45 3.08 -7.08 3.23
N ALA A 46 3.76 -6.35 2.33
CA ALA A 46 4.84 -5.43 2.70
C ALA A 46 4.35 -4.30 3.63
N THR A 47 3.15 -3.77 3.37
CA THR A 47 2.51 -2.74 4.22
C THR A 47 2.17 -3.29 5.60
N ILE A 48 1.61 -4.50 5.69
CA ILE A 48 1.32 -5.16 6.98
C ILE A 48 2.62 -5.37 7.76
N ALA A 49 3.68 -5.84 7.11
CA ALA A 49 4.99 -6.00 7.74
C ALA A 49 5.52 -4.64 8.28
N GLN A 50 5.37 -3.55 7.52
CA GLN A 50 5.75 -2.22 7.98
C GLN A 50 4.92 -1.74 9.17
N ILE A 51 3.60 -1.97 9.18
CA ILE A 51 2.73 -1.61 10.32
C ILE A 51 3.13 -2.36 11.59
N TYR A 52 3.45 -3.65 11.50
CA TYR A 52 3.91 -4.41 12.67
C TYR A 52 5.28 -3.94 13.17
N PHE A 53 6.22 -3.63 12.27
CA PHE A 53 7.61 -3.35 12.63
C PHE A 53 7.93 -1.89 12.95
N LEU A 54 7.42 -0.94 12.17
CA LEU A 54 7.65 0.50 12.40
C LEU A 54 6.71 1.06 13.47
N LEU A 55 5.47 0.58 13.50
CA LEU A 55 4.42 1.12 14.36
C LEU A 55 4.30 0.41 15.70
N HIS A 56 5.07 -0.64 15.95
CA HIS A 56 5.24 -1.27 17.27
C HIS A 56 3.92 -1.36 18.05
N ILE A 57 2.93 -2.08 17.50
CA ILE A 57 1.70 -2.45 18.24
C ILE A 57 2.13 -3.45 19.33
N ASP A 58 2.76 -2.92 20.36
CA ASP A 58 2.86 -3.56 21.65
C ASP A 58 1.47 -3.42 22.26
N ILE A 59 0.76 -4.54 22.38
CA ILE A 59 -0.47 -4.67 23.20
C ILE A 59 -0.08 -4.60 24.70
N SER A 60 0.86 -3.72 25.04
CA SER A 60 1.27 -3.40 26.39
C SER A 60 0.51 -2.14 26.80
N GLU A 61 -0.02 -2.12 28.02
CA GLU A 61 -0.90 -1.06 28.56
C GLU A 61 -0.33 0.37 28.40
N HIS A 62 0.98 0.51 28.18
CA HIS A 62 1.64 1.80 28.01
C HIS A 62 1.51 2.41 26.59
N ASN A 63 1.17 1.63 25.55
CA ASN A 63 1.24 2.07 24.14
C ASN A 63 -0.13 2.12 23.42
N ILE A 64 -1.23 2.10 24.18
CA ILE A 64 -2.61 2.13 23.66
C ILE A 64 -2.84 3.32 22.72
N TRP A 65 -2.24 4.47 23.02
CA TRP A 65 -2.38 5.70 22.22
C TRP A 65 -1.82 5.58 20.80
N ASN A 66 -0.81 4.74 20.58
CA ASN A 66 -0.23 4.52 19.26
C ASN A 66 -1.11 3.59 18.40
N THR A 67 -1.77 2.61 19.01
CA THR A 67 -2.78 1.79 18.34
C THR A 67 -4.01 2.63 18.00
N VAL A 68 -4.44 3.51 18.91
CA VAL A 68 -5.57 4.42 18.67
C VAL A 68 -5.27 5.41 17.54
N SER A 69 -4.06 5.98 17.49
CA SER A 69 -3.67 6.89 16.41
C SER A 69 -3.63 6.18 15.05
N LEU A 70 -3.16 4.93 14.98
CA LEU A 70 -3.22 4.12 13.76
C LEU A 70 -4.66 3.88 13.30
N VAL A 71 -5.54 3.47 14.22
CA VAL A 71 -6.95 3.22 13.90
C VAL A 71 -7.64 4.49 13.42
N ALA A 72 -7.33 5.65 14.00
CA ALA A 72 -7.83 6.94 13.55
C ALA A 72 -7.23 7.38 12.20
N PHE A 73 -6.00 6.96 11.90
CA PHE A 73 -5.33 7.26 10.63
C PHE A 73 -5.92 6.49 9.44
N ILE A 74 -6.33 5.22 9.62
CA ILE A 74 -6.91 4.39 8.53
C ILE A 74 -8.05 5.09 7.78
N PRO A 75 -9.12 5.60 8.44
CA PRO A 75 -10.19 6.27 7.72
C PRO A 75 -9.72 7.57 7.08
N LEU A 76 -8.82 8.32 7.71
CA LEU A 76 -8.24 9.54 7.11
C LEU A 76 -7.45 9.20 5.83
N PHE A 77 -6.63 8.16 5.85
CA PHE A 77 -5.85 7.69 4.70
C PHE A 77 -6.76 7.29 3.53
N VAL A 78 -7.80 6.49 3.81
CA VAL A 78 -8.77 6.05 2.81
C VAL A 78 -9.56 7.23 2.25
N LEU A 79 -10.00 8.16 3.11
CA LEU A 79 -10.72 9.35 2.68
C LEU A 79 -9.84 10.25 1.83
N THR A 80 -8.60 10.54 2.24
CA THR A 80 -7.70 11.42 1.47
C THR A 80 -7.40 10.82 0.10
N ILE A 81 -6.89 9.60 0.02
CA ILE A 81 -6.51 9.01 -1.27
C ILE A 81 -7.75 8.74 -2.13
N GLY A 82 -8.80 8.16 -1.53
CA GLY A 82 -10.03 7.80 -2.23
C GLY A 82 -10.78 9.02 -2.74
N LEU A 83 -10.95 10.05 -1.91
CA LEU A 83 -11.64 11.28 -2.34
C LEU A 83 -10.81 12.06 -3.35
N THR A 84 -9.48 12.13 -3.20
CA THR A 84 -8.63 12.80 -4.20
C THR A 84 -8.73 12.09 -5.55
N TRP A 85 -8.62 10.76 -5.58
CA TRP A 85 -8.80 9.97 -6.80
C TRP A 85 -10.18 10.19 -7.41
N TRP A 86 -11.23 10.13 -6.60
CA TRP A 86 -12.60 10.32 -7.07
C TRP A 86 -12.83 11.72 -7.61
N MET A 87 -12.41 12.75 -6.88
CA MET A 87 -12.56 14.15 -7.29
C MET A 87 -11.87 14.40 -8.62
N PHE A 88 -10.62 13.94 -8.79
CA PHE A 88 -9.89 14.13 -10.05
C PHE A 88 -10.48 13.30 -11.19
N SER A 89 -10.95 12.08 -10.94
CA SER A 89 -11.63 11.26 -11.95
C SER A 89 -12.92 11.95 -12.45
N GLN A 90 -13.73 12.51 -11.55
CA GLN A 90 -14.95 13.22 -11.94
C GLN A 90 -14.67 14.56 -12.61
N LEU A 91 -13.66 15.28 -12.14
CA LEU A 91 -13.25 16.55 -12.74
C LEU A 91 -12.79 16.32 -14.17
N TYR A 92 -11.91 15.34 -14.38
CA TYR A 92 -11.45 14.91 -15.70
C TYR A 92 -12.66 14.67 -16.62
N LEU A 93 -13.61 13.81 -16.24
CA LEU A 93 -14.79 13.50 -17.05
C LEU A 93 -15.64 14.71 -17.44
N ARG A 94 -15.61 15.79 -16.67
CA ARG A 94 -16.46 16.97 -16.87
C ARG A 94 -15.75 18.14 -17.54
N THR A 95 -14.42 18.23 -17.45
CA THR A 95 -13.64 19.37 -17.97
C THR A 95 -12.89 19.05 -19.25
N MET A 96 -12.73 17.77 -19.59
CA MET A 96 -12.21 17.39 -20.89
C MET A 96 -13.16 17.83 -22.01
N PRO A 97 -12.70 18.65 -22.96
CA PRO A 97 -13.41 18.81 -24.22
C PRO A 97 -13.53 17.44 -24.90
N PRO A 98 -14.64 17.15 -25.61
CA PRO A 98 -14.74 15.94 -26.42
C PRO A 98 -13.53 15.88 -27.35
N MET A 99 -12.72 14.83 -27.22
CA MET A 99 -11.57 14.64 -28.09
C MET A 99 -12.05 14.49 -29.54
N PRO A 100 -11.58 15.32 -30.48
CA PRO A 100 -11.92 15.17 -31.89
C PRO A 100 -11.37 13.83 -32.39
N GLY A 101 -12.26 12.88 -32.73
CA GLY A 101 -11.88 11.62 -33.39
C GLY A 101 -12.34 10.32 -32.74
N MET A 102 -13.01 10.31 -31.58
CA MET A 102 -13.68 9.10 -31.07
C MET A 102 -15.19 9.17 -31.33
N HIS A 103 -15.61 8.66 -32.48
CA HIS A 103 -17.01 8.33 -32.76
C HIS A 103 -17.30 6.90 -32.26
N GLY A 104 -18.35 6.75 -31.44
CA GLY A 104 -19.10 5.49 -31.24
C GLY A 104 -18.58 4.59 -30.14
#